data_AF-A0A9P5PRM8-F1
#
_entry.id   AF-A0A9P5PRM8-F1
#
_cell.length_a   1.000
_cell.length_b   1.000
_cell.length_c   1.000
_cell.angle_alpha   90.00
_cell.angle_beta   90.00
_cell.angle_gamma   90.00
#
_symmetry.space_group_name_H-M   'P 1'
#
loop_
_entity.id
_entity.type
_entity.pdbx_description
1 polymer ?
#
loop_
_entity_poly.entity_id
_entity_poly.type
_entity_poly.pdbx_seq_one_letter_code
_entity_poly.pdbx_strand_id
1 'polypeptide(L)' 'LDGCLASFTAADEARIKGSTQFFDVTANMTLLCRHDRPLFRVNMTTAGEGQHYVLALLGKLFEHLPPDFFVRLLYDI' A
#
# COMPACT_ATOMS: atom_id res chain seq x y z
N LEU A 1 -19.48 -20.03 16.38
CA LEU A 1 -18.49 -18.96 16.09
C LEU A 1 -17.46 -19.40 15.05
N ASP A 2 -17.50 -20.66 14.61
CA ASP A 2 -16.48 -21.27 13.75
C ASP A 2 -16.65 -21.01 12.24
N GLY A 3 -17.82 -20.53 11.81
CA GLY A 3 -18.09 -20.27 10.39
C GLY A 3 -17.59 -18.91 9.87
N CYS A 4 -17.31 -17.95 10.76
CA CYS A 4 -16.92 -16.60 10.33
C CYS A 4 -15.41 -16.49 9.99
N LEU A 5 -14.58 -17.34 10.60
CA LEU A 5 -13.13 -17.39 10.34
C LEU A 5 -12.81 -18.01 8.98
N ALA A 6 -13.66 -18.91 8.46
CA ALA A 6 -13.45 -19.55 7.17
C ALA A 6 -13.79 -18.66 5.96
N SER A 7 -14.57 -17.58 6.18
CA SER A 7 -14.98 -16.67 5.11
C SER A 7 -14.09 -15.43 4.99
N PHE A 8 -13.14 -15.24 5.91
CA PHE A 8 -12.14 -14.18 5.81
C PHE A 8 -10.98 -14.69 4.97
N THR A 9 -11.07 -14.50 3.65
CA THR A 9 -9.87 -14.57 2.80
C THR A 9 -9.08 -13.29 3.06
N ALA A 10 -8.38 -13.23 4.20
CA ALA A 10 -7.30 -12.26 4.40
C ALA A 10 -6.31 -12.42 3.23
N ALA A 11 -5.69 -11.32 2.80
CA ALA A 11 -4.73 -11.38 1.71
C ALA A 11 -3.60 -12.35 2.08
N ASP A 12 -3.56 -13.49 1.41
CA ASP A 12 -2.57 -14.52 1.63
C ASP A 12 -1.19 -13.97 1.27
N GLU A 13 -0.38 -13.68 2.29
CA GLU A 13 0.95 -13.10 2.13
C GLU A 13 1.89 -14.00 1.31
N ALA A 14 1.63 -15.31 1.30
CA ALA A 14 2.39 -16.27 0.50
C ALA A 14 1.94 -16.30 -0.97
N ARG A 15 0.79 -15.68 -1.29
CA ARG A 15 0.23 -15.69 -2.64
C ARG A 15 0.81 -14.56 -3.46
N ILE A 16 1.84 -14.90 -4.22
CA ILE A 16 2.46 -14.03 -5.20
C ILE A 16 1.41 -13.64 -6.26
N LYS A 17 0.97 -12.37 -6.28
CA LYS A 17 -0.04 -11.84 -7.22
C LYS A 17 0.47 -11.63 -8.66
N GLY A 18 1.76 -11.87 -8.94
CA GLY A 18 2.36 -11.74 -10.27
C GLY A 18 3.70 -12.44 -10.39
N SER A 19 4.03 -12.99 -11.57
CA SER A 19 5.25 -13.78 -11.76
C SER A 19 6.52 -12.98 -11.43
N THR A 20 7.28 -13.43 -10.42
CA THR A 20 8.64 -12.93 -10.10
C THR A 20 9.70 -13.43 -11.07
N GLN A 21 9.34 -14.34 -11.98
CA GLN A 21 10.27 -15.01 -12.88
C GLN A 21 10.77 -14.10 -14.01
N PHE A 22 10.02 -13.02 -14.33
CA PHE A 22 10.32 -12.09 -15.42
C PHE A 22 10.26 -10.61 -15.02
N PHE A 23 9.77 -10.29 -13.81
CA PHE A 23 9.55 -8.92 -13.37
C PHE A 23 10.14 -8.70 -11.97
N ASP A 24 11.02 -7.69 -11.87
CA ASP A 24 11.64 -7.26 -10.61
C ASP A 24 10.65 -6.47 -9.72
N VAL A 25 9.62 -5.89 -10.35
CA VAL A 25 8.51 -5.21 -9.67
C VAL A 25 7.28 -6.12 -9.69
N THR A 26 6.86 -6.55 -8.51
CA THR A 26 5.72 -7.46 -8.32
C THR A 26 4.41 -6.72 -8.13
N ALA A 27 4.47 -5.50 -7.59
CA ALA A 27 3.32 -4.63 -7.41
C ALA A 27 3.72 -3.15 -7.41
N ASN A 28 2.71 -2.28 -7.46
CA ASN A 28 2.91 -0.85 -7.35
C ASN A 28 1.90 -0.21 -6.42
N MET A 29 2.38 0.71 -5.58
CA MET A 29 1.53 1.55 -4.77
C MET A 29 1.81 3.01 -5.09
N THR A 30 0.74 3.79 -5.24
CA THR A 30 0.80 5.19 -5.64
C THR A 30 -0.09 6.01 -4.72
N LEU A 31 0.46 7.11 -4.20
CA LEU A 31 -0.30 8.14 -3.54
C LEU A 31 -0.88 9.08 -4.59
N LEU A 32 -2.21 9.15 -4.66
CA LEU A 32 -2.94 9.98 -5.61
C LEU A 32 -3.52 11.20 -4.91
N CYS A 33 -3.57 12.34 -5.60
CA CYS A 33 -4.38 13.46 -5.14
C CYS A 33 -5.86 13.27 -5.52
N ARG A 34 -6.73 14.15 -5.04
CA ARG A 34 -8.18 14.16 -5.35
C ARG A 34 -8.54 14.28 -6.84
N HIS A 35 -7.58 14.64 -7.69
CA HIS A 35 -7.76 14.75 -9.15
C HIS A 35 -7.19 13.55 -9.90
N ASP A 36 -6.95 12.44 -9.21
CA ASP A 36 -6.40 11.21 -9.76
C ASP A 36 -5.00 11.40 -10.39
N ARG A 37 -4.24 12.36 -9.87
CA ARG A 37 -2.85 12.59 -10.29
C ARG A 37 -1.88 11.95 -9.30
N PRO A 38 -0.88 11.20 -9.78
CA PRO A 38 0.16 10.63 -8.92
C PRO A 38 0.99 11.74 -8.28
N LEU A 39 1.13 11.65 -6.96
CA LEU A 39 2.04 12.48 -6.17
C LEU A 39 3.37 11.73 -5.98
N PHE A 40 3.29 10.50 -5.47
CA PHE A 40 4.44 9.64 -5.22
C PHE A 40 4.10 8.19 -5.55
N ARG A 41 5.10 7.43 -6.00
CA ARG A 41 4.95 6.04 -6.42
C ARG A 41 6.10 5.21 -5.85
N VAL A 42 5.79 4.00 -5.39
CA VAL A 42 6.79 3.03 -4.93
C VAL A 42 6.63 1.70 -5.66
N ASN A 43 7.75 1.19 -6.17
CA ASN A 43 7.82 -0.14 -6.74
C ASN A 43 7.95 -1.14 -5.59
N MET A 44 7.03 -2.10 -5.55
CA MET A 44 7.06 -3.18 -4.58
C MET A 44 7.78 -4.36 -5.22
N THR A 45 8.78 -4.88 -4.54
CA THR A 45 9.63 -5.99 -5.00
C THR A 45 9.48 -7.24 -4.13
N THR A 46 8.77 -7.12 -3.01
CA THR A 46 8.49 -8.21 -2.06
C THR A 46 7.04 -8.67 -2.14
N ALA A 47 6.79 -9.94 -1.79
CA ALA A 47 5.44 -10.50 -1.68
C ALA A 47 4.80 -10.14 -0.32
N GLY A 48 3.46 -10.14 -0.25
CA GLY A 48 2.68 -9.73 0.93
C GLY A 48 1.87 -8.45 0.71
N GLU A 49 1.08 -8.04 1.70
CA GLU A 49 0.26 -6.81 1.61
C GLU A 49 1.09 -5.53 1.51
N GLY A 50 2.35 -5.55 1.98
CA GLY A 50 3.26 -4.42 1.81
C GLY A 50 2.80 -3.14 2.51
N GLN A 51 2.06 -3.24 3.62
CA GLN A 51 1.47 -2.07 4.31
C GLN A 51 2.52 -1.01 4.70
N HIS A 52 3.77 -1.41 4.95
CA HIS A 52 4.88 -0.49 5.24
C HIS A 52 5.16 0.53 4.10
N TYR A 53 4.81 0.20 2.85
CA TYR A 53 4.92 1.11 1.73
C TYR A 53 3.98 2.32 1.86
N VAL A 54 2.83 2.17 2.54
CA VAL A 54 1.94 3.30 2.86
C VAL A 54 2.65 4.28 3.78
N LEU A 55 3.33 3.79 4.82
CA LEU A 55 4.08 4.64 5.75
C LEU A 55 5.22 5.39 5.04
N ALA A 56 5.92 4.74 4.11
CA ALA A 56 6.96 5.39 3.30
C ALA A 56 6.40 6.52 2.42
N LEU A 57 5.24 6.28 1.77
CA LEU A 57 4.57 7.31 0.96
C LEU A 57 4.07 8.48 1.81
N LEU A 58 3.59 8.22 3.02
CA LEU A 58 3.19 9.28 3.97
C LEU A 58 4.38 10.07 4.47
N GLY A 59 5.50 9.41 4.81
CA GLY A 59 6.74 10.09 5.17
C GLY A 59 7.19 11.04 4.05
N LYS A 60 7.17 10.56 2.81
CA LYS A 60 7.50 11.39 1.65
C LYS A 60 6.53 12.56 1.47
N LEU A 61 5.23 12.34 1.68
CA LEU A 61 4.25 13.42 1.65
C LEU A 61 4.56 14.50 2.67
N PHE A 62 4.87 14.14 3.92
CA PHE A 62 5.15 15.09 4.99
C PHE A 62 6.43 15.92 4.76
N GLU A 63 7.44 15.38 4.08
CA GLU A 63 8.63 16.16 3.67
C GLU A 63 8.28 17.34 2.74
N HIS A 64 7.16 17.25 2.02
CA HIS A 64 6.73 18.24 1.04
C HIS A 64 5.53 19.07 1.51
N LEU A 65 5.03 18.85 2.73
CA LEU A 65 3.95 19.63 3.32
C LEU A 65 4.53 20.67 4.31
N PRO A 66 3.88 21.83 4.43
CA PRO A 66 4.17 22.76 5.53
C PRO A 66 3.98 22.09 6.90
N PRO A 67 4.77 22.48 7.92
CA PRO A 67 4.71 21.87 9.25
C PRO A 67 3.39 22.13 10.00
N ASP A 68 2.62 23.14 9.60
CA ASP A 68 1.32 23.51 10.14
C ASP A 68 0.15 22.81 9.42
N PHE A 69 0.44 21.92 8.47
CA PHE A 69 -0.58 21.22 7.69
C PHE A 69 -1.18 20.03 8.45
N PHE A 70 -2.52 19.97 8.53
CA PHE A 70 -3.22 18.85 9.16
C PHE A 70 -3.55 17.76 8.14
N VAL A 71 -3.04 16.54 8.39
CA VAL A 71 -3.34 15.35 7.59
C VAL A 71 -4.18 14.37 8.43
N ARG A 72 -5.27 13.86 7.87
CA ARG A 72 -6.11 12.82 8.47
C ARG A 72 -6.16 11.60 7.56
N LEU A 73 -6.01 10.42 8.15
CA LEU A 73 -5.96 9.15 7.44
C LEU A 73 -7.13 8.28 7.87
N LEU A 74 -7.79 7.65 6.90
CA LEU A 74 -8.77 6.61 7.12
C LEU A 74 -8.17 5.32 6.58
N TYR A 75 -8.21 4.26 7.38
CA TYR A 75 -7.69 2.93 7.01
C TYR A 75 -8.67 1.85 7.49
N ASP A 76 -8.63 0.70 6.83
CA ASP A 76 -9.42 -0.48 7.19
C ASP A 76 -8.70 -1.27 8.30
N ILE A 77 -9.46 -1.80 9.27
CA ILE A 77 -8.94 -2.49 10.47
C ILE A 77 -9.12 -4.01 10.42
#